data_AF-A0A5B8LWD3-F1
#
_entry.id   AF-A0A5B8LWD3-F1
#
_cell.length_a   1.000
_cell.length_b   1.000
_cell.length_c   1.000
_cell.angle_alpha   90.00
_cell.angle_beta   90.00
_cell.angle_gamma   90.00
#
_symmetry.space_group_name_H-M   'P 1'
#
loop_
_entity.id
_entity.type
_entity.pdbx_description
1 polymer ?
#
loop_
_entity_poly.entity_id
_entity_poly.type
_entity_poly.pdbx_seq_one_letter_code
_entity_poly.pdbx_strand_id
1 'polypeptide(L)' 'MQDFNPDISAAEALVGLPVADVELSLILATLRQTNGNRTHAAAILGISIRTLRNKLKDYSERGFDIP' A
#
# COMPACT_ATOMS: atom_id res chain seq x y z
N MET A 1 10.58 14.90 4.12
CA MET A 1 9.20 14.55 3.70
C MET A 1 9.23 14.62 2.18
N GLN A 2 9.13 13.50 1.47
CA GLN A 2 9.08 13.56 0.01
C GLN A 2 7.75 14.23 -0.37
N ASP A 3 7.80 15.31 -1.13
CA ASP A 3 6.62 15.97 -1.65
C ASP A 3 5.99 15.03 -2.69
N PHE A 4 4.92 14.36 -2.29
CA PHE A 4 4.15 13.48 -3.16
C PHE A 4 3.40 14.36 -4.15
N ASN A 5 3.92 14.44 -5.37
CA ASN A 5 3.22 15.02 -6.51
C ASN A 5 2.91 13.90 -7.51
N PRO A 6 1.84 13.12 -7.28
CA PRO A 6 1.44 12.12 -8.25
C PRO A 6 1.05 12.84 -9.53
N ASP A 7 1.38 12.23 -10.66
CA ASP A 7 0.78 12.65 -11.93
C ASP A 7 -0.75 12.61 -11.77
N ILE A 8 -1.42 13.74 -12.01
CA ILE A 8 -2.88 13.88 -11.88
C ILE A 8 -3.57 12.83 -12.75
N SER A 9 -3.01 12.51 -13.92
CA SER A 9 -3.54 11.47 -14.81
C SER A 9 -3.53 10.08 -14.15
N ALA A 10 -2.51 9.76 -13.35
CA ALA A 10 -2.45 8.49 -12.62
C ALA A 10 -3.49 8.42 -11.48
N ALA A 11 -3.80 9.55 -10.85
CA ALA A 11 -4.85 9.61 -9.82
C ALA A 11 -6.25 9.48 -10.42
N GLU A 12 -6.51 10.09 -11.58
CA GLU A 12 -7.78 9.99 -12.30
C GLU A 12 -8.12 8.54 -12.69
N ALA A 13 -7.11 7.72 -13.01
CA ALA A 13 -7.29 6.30 -13.33
C ALA A 13 -7.82 5.46 -12.17
N LEU A 14 -7.76 5.95 -10.93
CA LEU A 14 -8.23 5.27 -9.73
C LEU A 14 -9.64 5.69 -9.30
N VAL A 15 -10.22 6.72 -9.95
CA VAL A 15 -11.54 7.26 -9.60
C VAL A 15 -12.62 6.21 -9.82
N GLY A 16 -13.51 6.06 -8.83
CA GLY A 16 -14.60 5.08 -8.84
C GLY A 16 -14.23 3.71 -8.28
N LEU A 17 -12.94 3.44 -8.01
CA LEU A 17 -12.51 2.23 -7.32
C LEU A 17 -12.73 2.34 -5.80
N PRO A 18 -13.06 1.24 -5.11
CA PRO A 18 -13.07 1.21 -3.65
C PRO A 18 -11.68 1.55 -3.09
N VAL A 19 -11.65 2.42 -2.08
CA VAL A 19 -10.40 2.81 -1.40
C VAL A 19 -9.64 1.58 -0.90
N ALA A 20 -10.35 0.54 -0.44
CA ALA A 20 -9.74 -0.70 0.05
C ALA A 20 -8.94 -1.44 -1.04
N ASP A 21 -9.37 -1.39 -2.30
CA ASP A 21 -8.71 -2.08 -3.41
C ASP A 21 -7.49 -1.30 -3.91
N VAL A 22 -7.60 0.04 -3.93
CA VAL A 22 -6.48 0.94 -4.22
C VAL A 22 -5.42 0.83 -3.12
N GLU A 23 -5.83 0.85 -1.85
CA GLU A 23 -4.95 0.70 -0.69
C GLU A 23 -4.21 -0.65 -0.72
N LEU A 24 -4.93 -1.75 -0.95
CA LEU A 24 -4.34 -3.10 -1.08
C LEU A 24 -3.27 -3.13 -2.18
N SER A 25 -3.63 -2.65 -3.37
CA SER A 25 -2.73 -2.65 -4.53
C SER A 25 -1.47 -1.82 -4.26
N LEU A 26 -1.63 -0.65 -3.64
CA LEU A 26 -0.54 0.24 -3.27
C LEU A 26 0.37 -0.40 -2.21
N ILE A 27 -0.21 -0.99 -1.15
CA ILE A 27 0.56 -1.66 -0.10
C ILE A 27 1.41 -2.81 -0.66
N LEU A 28 0.80 -3.68 -1.49
CA LEU A 28 1.53 -4.82 -2.08
C LEU A 28 2.60 -4.36 -3.07
N ALA A 29 2.34 -3.30 -3.85
CA ALA A 29 3.33 -2.71 -4.74
C ALA A 29 4.54 -2.16 -3.97
N THR A 30 4.30 -1.42 -2.90
CA THR A 30 5.38 -0.90 -2.05
C THR A 30 6.17 -2.03 -1.40
N LEU A 31 5.52 -3.10 -0.92
CA LEU A 31 6.24 -4.26 -0.38
C LEU A 31 7.13 -4.94 -1.41
N ARG A 32 6.67 -5.10 -2.66
CA ARG A 32 7.53 -5.63 -3.73
C ARG A 32 8.73 -4.72 -3.98
N GLN A 33 8.51 -3.41 -4.02
CA GLN A 33 9.58 -2.42 -4.20
C GLN A 33 10.60 -2.43 -3.06
N THR A 34 10.17 -2.73 -1.83
CA THR A 34 11.05 -2.83 -0.66
C THR A 34 11.51 -4.26 -0.33
N ASN A 35 11.31 -5.21 -1.25
CA ASN A 35 11.65 -6.63 -1.06
C ASN A 35 11.08 -7.23 0.26
N GLY A 36 9.82 -6.92 0.57
CA GLY A 36 9.12 -7.41 1.76
C GLY A 36 9.50 -6.67 3.05
N ASN A 37 10.35 -5.64 3.00
CA ASN A 37 10.72 -4.87 4.18
C ASN A 37 9.55 -3.98 4.66
N ARG A 38 8.82 -4.49 5.66
CA ARG A 38 7.61 -3.86 6.22
C ARG A 38 7.90 -2.53 6.91
N THR A 39 9.03 -2.40 7.61
CA THR A 39 9.40 -1.13 8.27
C THR A 39 9.63 -0.05 7.24
N HIS A 40 10.35 -0.36 6.15
CA HIS A 40 10.61 0.58 5.09
C HIS A 40 9.33 0.91 4.29
N ALA A 41 8.52 -0.10 3.97
CA ALA A 41 7.24 0.09 3.28
C ALA A 41 6.29 0.99 4.08
N ALA A 42 6.17 0.77 5.39
CA ALA A 42 5.34 1.61 6.25
C ALA A 42 5.80 3.08 6.26
N ALA A 43 7.12 3.31 6.28
CA ALA A 43 7.69 4.65 6.21
C ALA A 43 7.40 5.34 4.86
N ILE A 44 7.49 4.62 3.73
CA ILE A 44 7.14 5.14 2.39
C ILE A 44 5.65 5.47 2.31
N LEU A 45 4.79 4.59 2.82
CA LEU A 45 3.33 4.76 2.81
C LEU A 45 2.83 5.82 3.81
N GLY A 46 3.68 6.32 4.70
CA GLY A 46 3.28 7.30 5.71
C GLY A 46 2.33 6.74 6.78
N ILE A 47 2.34 5.43 7.04
CA ILE A 47 1.52 4.79 8.07
C ILE A 47 2.39 4.14 9.14
N SER A 48 1.82 3.88 10.32
CA SER A 48 2.55 3.15 11.36
C SER A 48 2.82 1.70 10.93
N ILE A 49 3.95 1.13 11.37
CA ILE A 49 4.26 -0.29 11.17
C ILE A 49 3.16 -1.21 11.73
N ARG A 50 2.45 -0.78 12.78
CA ARG A 50 1.30 -1.50 13.33
C ARG A 50 0.13 -1.52 12.35
N THR A 51 -0.19 -0.38 11.75
CA THR A 51 -1.24 -0.26 10.73
C THR A 51 -0.94 -1.17 9.55
N LEU A 52 0.29 -1.13 9.02
CA LEU A 52 0.69 -2.00 7.92
C LEU A 52 0.53 -3.48 8.29
N ARG A 53 1.03 -3.90 9.46
CA ARG A 53 0.91 -5.30 9.91
C ARG A 53 -0.54 -5.75 10.04
N ASN A 54 -1.42 -4.91 10.56
CA ASN A 54 -2.85 -5.23 10.67
C ASN A 54 -3.46 -5.43 9.28
N LYS A 55 -3.20 -4.52 8.33
CA LYS A 55 -3.66 -4.65 6.95
C LYS A 55 -3.17 -5.94 6.30
N LEU A 56 -1.88 -6.27 6.46
CA LEU A 56 -1.33 -7.52 5.92
C LEU A 56 -1.97 -8.75 6.55
N LYS A 57 -2.27 -8.72 7.85
CA LYS A 57 -3.01 -9.81 8.49
C LYS A 57 -4.40 -9.97 7.86
N ASP A 58 -5.15 -8.88 7.74
CA ASP A 58 -6.50 -8.90 7.14
C ASP A 58 -6.46 -9.37 5.68
N TYR A 59 -5.43 -9.00 4.91
CA TYR A 59 -5.27 -9.45 3.53
C TYR A 59 -4.94 -10.93 3.44
N SER A 60 -4.07 -11.42 4.33
CA SER A 60 -3.74 -12.85 4.40
C SER A 60 -4.99 -13.69 4.76
N GLU A 61 -5.81 -13.21 5.70
CA GLU A 61 -7.07 -13.87 6.08
C GLU A 61 -8.10 -13.87 4.95
N ARG A 62 -8.04 -12.87 4.04
CA ARG A 62 -8.85 -12.81 2.82
C ARG A 62 -8.27 -13.64 1.66
N GLY A 63 -7.12 -14.29 1.85
CA GLY A 63 -6.50 -15.16 0.87
C GLY A 63 -5.58 -14.47 -0.14
N PHE A 64 -5.15 -13.22 0.12
CA PHE A 64 -4.18 -12.55 -0.73
C PHE A 64 -2.76 -13.02 -0.44
N ASP A 65 -1.96 -13.13 -1.50
CA ASP A 65 -0.53 -13.42 -1.38
C ASP A 65 0.25 -12.16 -0.98
N ILE A 66 1.13 -12.30 0.00
CA ILE A 66 1.89 -11.19 0.59
C ILE A 66 3.37 -11.39 0.31
N PRO A 67 4.00 -10.47 -0.46
CA PRO A 67 5.42 -10.50 -0.77
C PRO A 67 6.35 -10.35 0.46
#